data_AF-A0AAN9UZK3-F1
#
_entry.id   AF-A0AAN9UZK3-F1
#
_cell.length_a   1.000
_cell.length_b   1.000
_cell.length_c   1.000
_cell.angle_alpha   90.00
_cell.angle_beta   90.00
_cell.angle_gamma   90.00
#
_symmetry.space_group_name_H-M   'P 1'
#
loop_
_entity.id
_entity.type
_entity.pdbx_description
1 polymer ?
#
loop_
_entity_poly.entity_id
_entity_poly.type
_entity_poly.pdbx_seq_one_letter_code
_entity_poly.pdbx_strand_id
1 'polypeptide(L)'
;MAFACNIMDRLIKRTEGVAADHARMAISLQSLTETSTDAYATDTNDVPLLNDGLIAMSKHLHTTQSLMEDESKAWDAGVLEDLKRQRDALVSIRDMFDRRERLDKDNIPYLERRIQTNETKLANLRAKPEPLVKPGEIEKVVESIIKVSFHPIYFMPSSRTVLKASTNTRIRTRNP
;
A
#
# COMPACT_ATOMS: atom_id res chain seq x y z
N MET A 1 4.38 -3.92 -0.72
CA MET A 1 4.10 -3.27 -2.02
C MET A 1 5.33 -2.68 -2.69
N ALA A 2 6.29 -2.09 -1.95
CA ALA A 2 7.54 -1.56 -2.53
C ALA A 2 8.34 -2.57 -3.38
N PHE A 3 8.30 -3.85 -3.02
CA PHE A 3 8.92 -4.93 -3.79
C PHE A 3 8.33 -5.08 -5.20
N ALA A 4 7.01 -4.92 -5.37
CA ALA A 4 6.35 -5.07 -6.66
C ALA A 4 6.71 -3.93 -7.62
N CYS A 5 6.73 -2.68 -7.14
CA CYS A 5 7.19 -1.54 -7.94
C CYS A 5 8.65 -1.73 -8.39
N ASN A 6 9.53 -2.16 -7.48
CA ASN A 6 10.95 -2.39 -7.80
C ASN A 6 11.12 -3.51 -8.84
N ILE A 7 10.37 -4.60 -8.74
CA ILE A 7 10.37 -5.64 -9.77
C ILE A 7 9.93 -5.06 -11.12
N MET A 8 8.86 -4.27 -11.13
CA MET A 8 8.34 -3.67 -12.35
C MET A 8 9.37 -2.74 -13.01
N ASP A 9 10.02 -1.86 -12.24
CA ASP A 9 11.11 -0.99 -12.73
C ASP A 9 12.25 -1.81 -13.37
N ARG A 10 12.59 -2.96 -12.78
CA ARG A 10 13.62 -3.86 -13.31
C ARG A 10 13.19 -4.56 -14.59
N LEU A 11 11.91 -4.90 -14.71
CA LEU A 11 11.36 -5.51 -15.92
C LEU A 11 11.35 -4.51 -17.08
N ILE A 12 10.89 -3.28 -16.84
CA ILE A 12 10.88 -2.20 -17.84
C ILE A 12 12.30 -1.99 -18.42
N LYS A 13 13.29 -1.80 -17.55
CA LYS A 13 14.69 -1.63 -17.97
C LYS A 13 15.26 -2.82 -18.72
N ARG A 14 14.82 -4.04 -18.39
CA ARG A 14 15.24 -5.24 -19.12
C ARG A 14 14.67 -5.22 -20.53
N THR A 15 13.38 -4.88 -20.69
CA THR A 15 12.74 -4.80 -22.01
C THR A 15 13.41 -3.74 -22.89
N GLU A 16 13.74 -2.57 -22.34
CA GLU A 16 14.52 -1.54 -23.04
C GLU A 16 15.90 -2.07 -23.48
N GLY A 17 16.58 -2.81 -22.60
CA GLY A 17 17.86 -3.45 -22.93
C GLY A 17 17.76 -4.46 -24.07
N VAL A 18 16.72 -5.30 -24.04
CA VAL A 18 16.45 -6.29 -25.09
C VAL A 18 16.10 -5.59 -26.41
N ALA A 19 15.41 -4.46 -26.39
CA ALA A 19 15.17 -3.63 -27.58
C ALA A 19 16.47 -3.09 -28.19
N ALA A 20 17.37 -2.57 -27.36
CA ALA A 20 18.69 -2.14 -27.83
C ALA A 20 19.48 -3.30 -28.46
N ASP A 21 19.38 -4.52 -27.92
CA ASP A 21 20.01 -5.70 -28.51
C ASP A 21 19.42 -6.07 -29.88
N HIS A 22 18.09 -5.99 -30.04
CA HIS A 22 17.45 -6.23 -31.34
C HIS A 22 17.91 -5.21 -32.39
N ALA A 23 18.04 -3.93 -32.02
CA ALA A 23 18.59 -2.91 -32.91
C ALA A 23 20.05 -3.20 -33.30
N ARG A 24 20.89 -3.60 -32.34
CA ARG A 24 22.29 -3.99 -32.62
C ARG A 24 22.39 -5.19 -33.55
N MET A 25 21.55 -6.21 -33.35
CA MET A 25 21.51 -7.39 -34.21
C MET A 25 21.06 -7.02 -35.63
N ALA A 26 20.02 -6.19 -35.78
CA ALA A 26 19.55 -5.72 -37.08
C ALA A 26 20.66 -5.00 -37.87
N ILE A 27 21.39 -4.08 -37.22
CA ILE A 27 22.53 -3.37 -37.82
C ILE A 27 23.65 -4.35 -38.21
N SER A 28 23.92 -5.34 -37.36
CA SER A 28 24.96 -6.34 -37.63
C SER A 28 24.61 -7.20 -38.85
N LEU A 29 23.33 -7.57 -39.02
CA LEU A 29 22.86 -8.29 -40.21
C LEU A 29 22.98 -7.42 -41.46
N GLN A 30 22.66 -6.12 -41.36
CA GLN A 30 22.81 -5.18 -42.46
C GLN A 30 24.29 -5.08 -42.90
N SER A 31 25.20 -4.90 -41.96
CA SER A 31 26.65 -4.84 -42.25
C SER A 31 27.19 -6.15 -42.84
N LEU A 32 26.63 -7.30 -42.43
CA LEU A 32 26.98 -8.59 -43.04
C LEU A 32 26.57 -8.66 -44.51
N THR A 33 25.42 -8.07 -44.89
CA THR A 33 25.01 -8.02 -46.30
C THR A 33 25.89 -7.12 -47.16
N GLU A 34 26.51 -6.09 -46.57
CA GLU A 34 27.44 -5.20 -47.29
C GLU A 34 28.77 -5.90 -47.59
N THR A 35 29.22 -6.80 -46.72
CA THR A 35 30.48 -7.54 -46.84
C THR A 35 30.35 -8.88 -47.57
N SER A 36 29.13 -9.38 -47.77
CA SER A 36 28.91 -10.69 -48.39
C SER A 36 29.34 -10.76 -49.85
N THR A 37 29.26 -9.66 -50.59
CA THR A 37 29.69 -9.58 -52.00
C THR A 37 31.20 -9.81 -52.15
N ASP A 38 32.00 -9.28 -51.23
CA ASP A 38 33.46 -9.45 -51.24
C ASP A 38 33.90 -10.82 -50.72
N ALA A 39 33.11 -11.43 -49.83
CA ALA A 39 33.41 -12.73 -49.23
C ALA A 39 33.15 -13.92 -50.17
N TYR A 40 32.13 -13.83 -51.04
CA TYR A 40 31.76 -14.89 -51.98
C TYR A 40 32.29 -14.60 -53.39
N ALA A 41 33.61 -14.54 -53.55
CA ALA A 41 34.25 -14.17 -54.82
C ALA A 41 34.25 -15.25 -55.92
N THR A 42 33.79 -16.49 -55.64
CA THR A 42 33.95 -17.64 -56.56
C THR A 42 32.64 -18.21 -57.09
N ASP A 43 31.53 -18.14 -56.32
CA ASP A 43 30.18 -18.53 -56.75
C ASP A 43 29.16 -17.57 -56.12
N THR A 44 28.46 -16.80 -56.95
CA THR A 44 27.59 -15.70 -56.52
C THR A 44 26.11 -15.95 -56.79
N ASN A 45 25.73 -17.13 -57.30
CA ASN A 45 24.36 -17.37 -57.76
C ASN A 45 23.32 -17.28 -56.64
N ASP A 46 23.65 -17.74 -55.43
CA ASP A 46 22.73 -17.79 -54.29
C ASP A 46 22.88 -16.60 -53.30
N VAL A 47 23.93 -15.80 -53.46
CA VAL A 47 24.27 -14.68 -52.54
C VAL A 47 23.17 -13.61 -52.47
N PRO A 48 22.52 -13.20 -53.57
CA PRO A 48 21.43 -12.23 -53.52
C PRO A 48 20.22 -12.73 -52.69
N LEU A 49 19.85 -14.01 -52.85
CA LEU A 49 18.72 -14.60 -52.12
C LEU A 49 19.01 -14.67 -50.61
N LEU A 50 20.25 -14.98 -50.24
CA LEU A 50 20.68 -14.97 -48.84
C LEU A 50 20.63 -13.55 -48.26
N ASN A 51 21.12 -12.56 -48.99
CA ASN A 51 21.11 -11.16 -48.58
C ASN A 51 19.67 -10.65 -48.39
N ASP A 52 18.74 -11.00 -49.29
CA ASP A 52 17.32 -10.66 -49.15
C ASP A 52 16.72 -11.24 -47.86
N GLY A 53 17.07 -12.49 -47.52
CA GLY A 53 16.67 -13.12 -46.25
C GLY A 53 17.23 -12.40 -45.02
N LEU A 54 18.49 -12.00 -45.05
CA LEU A 54 19.13 -11.25 -43.96
C LEU A 54 18.53 -9.85 -43.80
N ILE A 55 18.21 -9.16 -44.89
CA ILE A 55 17.52 -7.86 -44.88
C ILE A 55 16.10 -8.02 -44.32
N ALA A 56 15.38 -9.07 -44.70
CA ALA A 56 14.06 -9.36 -44.15
C ALA A 56 14.11 -9.60 -42.63
N MET A 57 15.11 -10.34 -42.14
CA MET A 57 15.33 -10.54 -40.71
C MET A 57 15.71 -9.25 -39.98
N SER A 58 16.58 -8.42 -40.55
CA SER A 58 16.92 -7.09 -40.01
C SER A 58 15.65 -6.22 -39.84
N LYS A 59 14.79 -6.17 -40.86
CA LYS A 59 13.52 -5.45 -40.80
C LYS A 59 12.58 -5.99 -39.72
N HIS A 60 12.50 -7.32 -39.58
CA HIS A 60 11.71 -7.94 -38.52
C HIS A 60 12.22 -7.54 -37.13
N LEU A 61 13.54 -7.59 -36.90
CA LEU A 61 14.15 -7.18 -35.62
C LEU A 61 13.89 -5.71 -35.30
N HIS A 62 13.94 -4.81 -36.30
CA HIS A 62 13.56 -3.41 -36.10
C HIS A 62 12.09 -3.23 -35.72
N THR A 63 11.21 -4.04 -36.29
CA THR A 63 9.78 -4.00 -35.94
C THR A 63 9.58 -4.49 -34.50
N THR A 64 10.24 -5.59 -34.11
CA THR A 64 10.22 -6.10 -32.74
C THR A 64 10.82 -5.10 -31.75
N GLN A 65 11.92 -4.43 -32.10
CA GLN A 65 12.52 -3.36 -31.30
C GLN A 65 11.49 -2.25 -31.00
N SER A 66 10.82 -1.72 -32.04
CA SER A 66 9.79 -0.69 -31.85
C SER A 66 8.65 -1.16 -30.94
N LEU A 67 8.16 -2.39 -31.14
CA LEU A 67 7.09 -2.95 -30.31
C LEU A 67 7.49 -3.07 -28.84
N MET A 68 8.72 -3.51 -28.56
CA MET A 68 9.22 -3.63 -27.19
C MET A 68 9.45 -2.26 -26.54
N GLU A 69 9.89 -1.26 -27.29
CA GLU A 69 9.99 0.12 -26.78
C GLU A 69 8.62 0.68 -26.42
N ASP A 70 7.62 0.47 -27.27
CA ASP A 70 6.25 0.94 -26.99
C ASP A 70 5.63 0.21 -25.80
N GLU A 71 5.85 -1.12 -25.69
CA GLU A 71 5.42 -1.90 -24.53
C GLU A 71 6.11 -1.42 -23.23
N SER A 72 7.42 -1.15 -23.27
CA SER A 72 8.16 -0.66 -22.11
C SER A 72 7.62 0.68 -21.60
N LYS A 73 7.27 1.60 -22.52
CA LYS A 73 6.63 2.89 -22.19
C LYS A 73 5.23 2.70 -21.63
N ALA A 74 4.45 1.78 -22.20
CA ALA A 74 3.11 1.46 -21.72
C ALA A 74 3.14 0.89 -20.29
N TRP A 75 4.13 0.06 -19.99
CA TRP A 75 4.35 -0.48 -18.64
C TRP A 75 4.74 0.59 -17.62
N ASP A 76 5.59 1.54 -18.01
CA ASP A 76 6.01 2.65 -17.15
C ASP A 76 4.85 3.62 -16.85
N ALA A 77 4.09 4.02 -17.86
CA ALA A 77 2.99 4.98 -17.69
C ALA A 77 1.70 4.36 -17.13
N GLY A 78 1.50 3.05 -17.30
CA GLY A 78 0.29 2.35 -16.87
C GLY A 78 0.49 1.55 -15.60
N VAL A 79 1.06 0.35 -15.75
CA VAL A 79 1.14 -0.66 -14.69
C VAL A 79 1.91 -0.16 -13.47
N LEU A 80 3.04 0.53 -13.68
CA LEU A 80 3.84 1.05 -12.59
C LEU A 80 3.11 2.15 -11.81
N GLU A 81 2.41 3.05 -12.51
CA GLU A 81 1.61 4.11 -11.87
C GLU A 81 0.42 3.53 -11.08
N ASP A 82 -0.25 2.50 -11.59
CA ASP A 82 -1.29 1.80 -10.84
C ASP A 82 -0.76 1.14 -9.56
N LEU A 83 0.41 0.51 -9.64
CA LEU A 83 1.08 -0.07 -8.47
C LEU A 83 1.46 1.00 -7.44
N LYS A 84 1.96 2.15 -7.88
CA LYS A 84 2.27 3.30 -7.00
C LYS A 84 1.00 3.82 -6.35
N ARG A 85 -0.09 3.97 -7.11
CA ARG A 85 -1.38 4.43 -6.58
C ARG A 85 -1.95 3.50 -5.51
N GLN A 86 -1.88 2.19 -5.72
CA GLN A 86 -2.32 1.22 -4.70
C GLN A 86 -1.43 1.27 -3.45
N ARG A 87 -0.10 1.43 -3.62
CA ARG A 87 0.82 1.63 -2.49
C ARG A 87 0.42 2.86 -1.67
N ASP A 88 0.14 3.98 -2.34
CA ASP A 88 -0.20 5.23 -1.66
C ASP A 88 -1.54 5.15 -0.94
N ALA A 89 -2.52 4.43 -1.51
CA ALA A 89 -3.78 4.13 -0.83
C ALA A 89 -3.57 3.33 0.47
N LEU A 90 -2.73 2.30 0.44
CA LEU A 90 -2.41 1.51 1.65
C LEU A 90 -1.64 2.32 2.69
N VAL A 91 -0.72 3.18 2.26
CA VAL A 91 0.01 4.09 3.14
C VAL A 91 -0.95 5.06 3.82
N SER A 92 -1.90 5.64 3.08
CA SER A 92 -2.94 6.51 3.65
C SER A 92 -3.78 5.79 4.72
N ILE A 93 -4.16 4.53 4.47
CA ILE A 93 -4.91 3.72 5.44
C ILE A 93 -4.06 3.47 6.70
N ARG A 94 -2.78 3.12 6.55
CA ARG A 94 -1.86 2.94 7.68
C ARG A 94 -1.79 4.22 8.52
N ASP A 95 -1.56 5.36 7.88
CA ASP A 95 -1.42 6.64 8.56
C ASP A 95 -2.73 7.03 9.29
N MET A 96 -3.90 6.63 8.78
CA MET A 96 -5.19 6.75 9.49
C MET A 96 -5.25 5.89 10.75
N PHE A 97 -4.75 4.65 10.72
CA PHE A 97 -4.66 3.80 11.91
C PHE A 97 -3.68 4.36 12.96
N ASP A 98 -2.52 4.85 12.54
CA ASP A 98 -1.53 5.45 13.45
C ASP A 98 -2.09 6.71 14.14
N ARG A 99 -2.82 7.55 13.37
CA ARG A 99 -3.54 8.71 13.94
C ARG A 99 -4.60 8.28 14.93
N ARG A 100 -5.38 7.26 14.58
CA ARG A 100 -6.42 6.70 15.46
C ARG A 100 -5.79 6.18 16.75
N GLU A 101 -4.72 5.40 16.70
CA GLU A 101 -4.04 4.88 17.89
C GLU A 101 -3.49 6.00 18.78
N ARG A 102 -2.95 7.07 18.19
CA ARG A 102 -2.41 8.21 18.96
C ARG A 102 -3.50 9.04 19.64
N LEU A 103 -4.64 9.25 18.97
CA LEU A 103 -5.72 10.12 19.43
C LEU A 103 -6.74 9.39 20.32
N ASP A 104 -6.95 8.10 20.09
CA ASP A 104 -7.86 7.23 20.85
C ASP A 104 -7.15 6.70 22.12
N LYS A 105 -6.58 7.62 22.91
CA LYS A 105 -6.01 7.28 24.22
C LYS A 105 -7.13 6.89 25.16
N ASP A 106 -7.02 5.69 25.70
CA ASP A 106 -8.03 5.10 26.56
C ASP A 106 -8.08 5.84 27.92
N ASN A 107 -8.96 6.83 28.03
CA ASN A 107 -9.20 7.59 29.26
C ASN A 107 -10.22 6.91 30.19
N ILE A 108 -10.80 5.77 29.77
CA ILE A 108 -11.79 5.02 30.55
C ILE A 108 -11.31 4.73 31.99
N PRO A 109 -10.10 4.17 32.24
CA PRO A 109 -9.66 3.87 33.61
C PRO A 109 -9.48 5.12 34.48
N TYR A 110 -9.17 6.28 33.86
CA TYR A 110 -9.12 7.56 34.57
C TYR A 110 -10.52 8.06 34.92
N LEU A 111 -11.48 7.93 34.00
CA LEU A 111 -12.87 8.33 34.23
C LEU A 111 -13.54 7.43 35.27
N GLU A 112 -13.30 6.11 35.25
CA GLU A 112 -13.80 5.15 36.25
C GLU A 112 -13.31 5.50 37.66
N ARG A 113 -12.00 5.78 37.83
CA ARG A 113 -11.45 6.20 39.13
C ARG A 113 -12.07 7.51 39.63
N ARG A 114 -12.36 8.45 38.72
CA ARG A 114 -13.02 9.71 39.08
C ARG A 114 -14.48 9.51 39.50
N ILE A 115 -15.22 8.64 38.81
CA ILE A 115 -16.58 8.27 39.20
C ILE A 115 -16.55 7.67 40.60
N GLN A 116 -15.69 6.67 40.85
CA GLN A 116 -15.63 6.00 42.14
C GLN A 116 -15.24 6.92 43.29
N THR A 117 -14.32 7.86 43.04
CA THR A 117 -13.95 8.89 44.03
C THR A 117 -15.12 9.83 44.34
N ASN A 118 -15.87 10.25 43.31
CA ASN A 118 -17.03 11.13 43.47
C ASN A 118 -18.21 10.42 44.14
N GLU A 119 -18.45 9.15 43.83
CA GLU A 119 -19.44 8.31 44.51
C GLU A 119 -19.09 8.10 45.99
N THR A 120 -17.82 7.87 46.30
CA THR A 120 -17.34 7.77 47.69
C THR A 120 -17.55 9.08 48.45
N LYS A 121 -17.29 10.23 47.81
CA LYS A 121 -17.58 11.57 48.39
C LYS A 121 -19.08 11.79 48.59
N LEU A 122 -19.91 11.36 47.64
CA LEU A 122 -21.36 11.42 47.76
C LEU A 122 -21.87 10.57 48.94
N ALA A 123 -21.34 9.35 49.10
CA ALA A 123 -21.66 8.47 50.22
C ALA A 123 -21.24 9.09 51.57
N ASN A 124 -20.04 9.67 51.63
CA ASN A 124 -19.54 10.35 52.84
C ASN A 124 -20.32 11.62 53.20
N LEU A 125 -20.81 12.37 52.21
CA LEU A 125 -21.66 13.55 52.42
C LEU A 125 -23.08 13.16 52.86
N ARG A 126 -23.60 12.02 52.37
CA ARG A 126 -24.89 11.45 52.80
C ARG A 126 -24.83 10.79 54.19
N ALA A 127 -23.65 10.33 54.61
CA ALA A 127 -23.43 9.74 55.93
C ALA A 127 -23.22 10.77 57.07
N LYS A 128 -23.12 12.06 56.77
CA LYS A 128 -23.01 13.13 57.78
C LYS A 128 -24.41 13.66 58.17
N PRO A 129 -24.71 13.83 59.47
CA PRO A 129 -25.99 14.36 59.92
C PRO A 129 -26.18 15.84 59.53
N GLU A 130 -27.46 16.21 59.38
CA GLU A 130 -28.00 17.39 58.70
C GLU A 130 -27.51 18.81 59.11
N PRO A 131 -26.89 19.11 60.28
CA PRO A 131 -26.56 20.50 60.61
C PRO A 131 -25.34 21.08 59.89
N LEU A 132 -24.56 20.26 59.17
CA LEU A 132 -23.28 20.68 58.56
C LEU A 132 -23.23 20.54 57.03
N VAL A 133 -24.34 20.18 56.39
CA VAL A 133 -24.39 19.99 54.93
C VAL A 133 -24.87 21.29 54.28
N LYS A 134 -23.97 21.99 53.59
CA LYS A 134 -24.35 23.16 52.80
C LYS A 134 -25.25 22.71 51.63
N PRO A 135 -26.47 23.26 51.49
CA PRO A 135 -27.34 22.94 50.37
C PRO A 135 -26.68 23.42 49.07
N GLY A 136 -26.32 22.48 48.19
CA GLY A 136 -25.69 22.74 46.89
C GLY A 136 -24.37 22.01 46.62
N GLU A 137 -23.70 21.43 47.62
CA GLU A 137 -22.52 20.58 47.38
C GLU A 137 -22.90 19.20 46.82
N ILE A 138 -24.00 18.63 47.30
CA ILE A 138 -24.51 17.33 46.83
C ILE A 138 -24.93 17.42 45.36
N GLU A 139 -25.59 18.50 44.96
CA GLU A 139 -26.08 18.70 43.59
C GLU A 139 -24.93 18.87 42.59
N LYS A 140 -23.87 19.60 42.97
CA LYS A 140 -22.64 19.72 42.16
C LYS A 140 -21.90 18.38 41.99
N VAL A 141 -21.88 17.53 43.02
CA VAL A 141 -21.28 16.19 42.94
C VAL A 141 -22.12 15.27 42.04
N VAL A 142 -23.45 15.36 42.11
CA VAL A 142 -24.36 14.61 41.23
C VAL A 142 -24.23 15.07 39.77
N GLU A 143 -24.21 16.37 39.51
CA GLU A 143 -24.04 16.91 38.15
C GLU A 143 -22.70 16.50 37.53
N SER A 144 -21.63 16.48 38.35
CA SER A 144 -20.31 16.03 37.88
C SER A 144 -20.24 14.52 37.64
N ILE A 145 -21.02 13.69 38.34
CA ILE A 145 -21.18 12.26 38.03
C ILE A 145 -21.97 12.07 36.72
N ILE A 146 -23.08 12.80 36.54
CA ILE A 146 -23.91 12.73 35.33
C ILE A 146 -23.09 13.14 34.10
N LYS A 147 -22.35 14.24 34.18
CA LYS A 147 -21.52 14.76 33.08
C LYS A 147 -20.40 13.79 32.66
N VAL A 148 -19.88 12.99 33.60
CA VAL A 148 -18.85 11.98 33.31
C VAL A 148 -19.46 10.68 32.78
N SER A 149 -20.63 10.29 33.29
CA SER A 149 -21.33 9.06 32.88
C SER A 149 -21.97 9.19 31.49
N PHE A 150 -22.42 10.39 31.11
CA PHE A 150 -23.01 10.68 29.80
C PHE A 150 -21.97 11.06 28.73
N HIS A 151 -20.68 10.91 29.03
CA HIS A 151 -19.64 11.24 28.06
C HIS A 151 -19.72 10.25 26.89
N PRO A 152 -19.73 10.73 25.62
CA PRO A 152 -20.01 9.91 24.43
C PRO A 152 -19.05 8.73 24.21
N ILE A 153 -17.91 8.71 24.91
CA ILE A 153 -16.93 7.62 24.91
C ILE A 153 -17.52 6.32 25.51
N TYR A 154 -18.49 6.39 26.42
CA TYR A 154 -19.15 5.18 26.99
C TYR A 154 -20.16 4.52 26.05
N PHE A 155 -20.66 5.24 25.03
CA PHE A 155 -21.66 4.71 24.08
C PHE A 155 -21.02 4.10 22.82
N MET A 156 -19.77 4.47 22.52
CA MET A 156 -19.00 3.79 21.48
C MET A 156 -18.25 2.60 22.09
N PRO A 157 -18.49 1.36 21.65
CA PRO A 157 -17.63 0.25 22.04
C PRO A 157 -16.20 0.60 21.60
N SER A 158 -15.29 0.75 22.58
CA SER A 158 -13.86 0.96 22.35
C SER A 158 -13.40 0.00 21.27
N SER A 159 -12.85 0.47 20.15
CA SER A 159 -12.60 -0.44 19.02
C SER A 159 -11.56 -1.53 19.34
N ARG A 160 -10.89 -1.46 20.51
CA ARG A 160 -10.12 -2.58 21.10
C ARG A 160 -10.98 -3.76 21.55
N THR A 161 -12.20 -3.58 22.06
CA THR A 161 -13.11 -4.71 22.35
C THR A 161 -13.63 -5.36 21.07
N VAL A 162 -13.85 -4.58 20.01
CA VAL A 162 -14.26 -5.10 18.68
C VAL A 162 -13.12 -5.91 18.02
N LEU A 163 -11.87 -5.44 18.10
CA LEU A 163 -10.70 -6.15 17.59
C LEU A 163 -10.36 -7.43 18.37
N LYS A 164 -10.54 -7.45 19.70
CA LYS A 164 -10.42 -8.67 20.51
C LYS A 164 -11.53 -9.68 20.19
N ALA A 165 -12.75 -9.23 19.88
CA ALA A 165 -13.84 -10.10 19.46
C ALA A 165 -13.58 -10.76 18.08
N SER A 166 -12.98 -10.02 17.14
CA SER A 166 -12.65 -10.52 15.79
C SER A 166 -11.43 -11.46 15.76
N THR A 167 -10.43 -11.24 16.63
CA THR A 167 -9.28 -12.15 16.76
C THR A 167 -9.62 -13.43 17.51
N ASN A 168 -10.55 -13.39 18.48
CA ASN A 168 -10.96 -14.58 19.23
C ASN A 168 -11.92 -15.50 18.43
N THR A 169 -12.74 -14.97 17.53
CA THR A 169 -13.55 -15.80 16.61
C THR A 169 -12.72 -16.50 15.52
N ARG A 170 -11.54 -15.96 15.15
CA ARG A 170 -10.65 -16.59 14.16
C ARG A 170 -9.78 -17.72 14.72
N ILE A 171 -9.57 -17.75 16.03
CA ILE A 171 -8.81 -18.83 16.71
C ILE A 171 -9.73 -20.01 17.03
N ARG A 172 -11.04 -19.80 17.25
CA ARG A 172 -12.00 -20.89 17.48
C ARG A 172 -12.46 -21.67 16.24
N THR A 173 -12.17 -21.20 15.02
CA THR A 173 -12.52 -21.90 13.76
C THR A 173 -11.33 -22.63 13.11
N ARG A 174 -10.15 -22.63 13.74
CA ARG A 174 -9.03 -23.48 13.35
C ARG A 174 -8.67 -24.44 14.48
N ASN A 175 -9.29 -25.62 14.36
CA ASN A 175 -8.79 -26.95 14.70
C ASN A 175 -9.40 -27.63 15.94
N PRO A 176 -9.76 -28.92 15.86
CA PRO A 176 -9.95 -29.79 14.69
C PRO A 176 -11.40 -29.87 14.20
#